data_AF-A0A2K9PN57-F1
#
_entry.id   AF-A0A2K9PN57-F1
#
_cell.length_a   1.000
_cell.length_b   1.000
_cell.length_c   1.000
_cell.angle_alpha   90.00
_cell.angle_beta   90.00
_cell.angle_gamma   90.00
#
_symmetry.space_group_name_H-M   'P 1'
#
loop_
_entity.id
_entity.type
_entity.pdbx_description
1 polymer ?
#
loop_
_entity_poly.entity_id
_entity_poly.type
_entity_poly.pdbx_seq_one_letter_code
_entity_poly.pdbx_strand_id
1 'polypeptide(L)'
;MINPPNYNTMNKLLKWPIVICLILLTACSSDDKPQDPDNGNDPDTENPDTENPESKIKTVLKASRISGPAPLAVQFSTLGTSHENNELDTFRELGYHFTFGDPASGVWKFSNKSKNSQIGGPIASHVFESSGVYLVKVRAQDSDGNFSDASIEISVTDPDNVYTAENTVIISKTSNVSGAPNGALELTNQSKWPQWESGKRYLLMSGQDFTSFGPINLKKVQDVQVGKNGTGSNPIVDEINIERGRPSTTNWASRVVVSDLNSKAINIPNTSEDIYIIRGTNTSFYVGNTIEHYVKSGSANESDSMRFPKNIFMYEATNTSPTTGFNSYVLSKGFSMMGTELANPSQHNIRPKYTVNTFIGHNYFYNAGPTHHNIKLHSDGVILNEDETLAKNGLEGASRWIVVANNTFGDGTVQKNPWSVTFDPQNSSSAEGVHDVIVENNIFKSDFLVETILGGRNLTERGNSSSGEYKTVTGQNVNSLPETWDGPYYLDAQLILPDAPN
;
A
#
# COMPACT_ATOMS: atom_id res chain seq x y z
N MET A 1 -46.00 24.59 21.03
CA MET A 1 -45.20 25.65 21.67
C MET A 1 -44.34 24.98 22.72
N ILE A 2 -43.10 24.66 22.35
CA ILE A 2 -42.12 23.95 23.19
C ILE A 2 -40.91 24.88 23.28
N ASN A 3 -40.57 25.29 24.50
CA ASN A 3 -39.37 26.09 24.79
C ASN A 3 -38.10 25.23 24.65
N PRO A 4 -36.98 25.81 24.19
CA PRO A 4 -35.74 25.07 23.93
C PRO A 4 -34.88 24.95 25.20
N PRO A 5 -34.00 23.95 25.31
CA PRO A 5 -32.95 23.95 26.32
C PRO A 5 -31.64 24.57 25.82
N ASN A 6 -31.03 25.28 26.77
CA ASN A 6 -29.78 26.04 26.71
C ASN A 6 -28.56 25.21 26.29
N TYR A 7 -27.76 25.81 25.40
CA TYR A 7 -26.33 25.52 25.26
C TYR A 7 -25.53 26.44 26.17
N ASN A 8 -24.78 25.88 27.12
CA ASN A 8 -23.43 26.36 27.43
C ASN A 8 -22.65 25.44 28.39
N THR A 9 -21.39 25.22 27.97
CA THR A 9 -20.18 24.98 28.77
C THR A 9 -20.03 23.71 29.60
N MET A 10 -19.19 22.78 29.12
CA MET A 10 -18.08 22.24 29.93
C MET A 10 -16.98 21.64 29.05
N ASN A 11 -15.93 22.43 28.82
CA ASN A 11 -14.59 21.94 28.47
C ASN A 11 -13.94 21.42 29.75
N LYS A 12 -13.69 20.11 29.85
CA LYS A 12 -12.73 19.55 30.82
C LYS A 12 -11.65 18.78 30.09
N LEU A 13 -10.49 19.44 30.07
CA LEU A 13 -9.15 18.92 29.78
C LEU A 13 -8.89 17.59 30.50
N LEU A 14 -8.51 16.55 29.74
CA LEU A 14 -7.66 15.47 30.25
C LEU A 14 -6.24 15.70 29.75
N LYS A 15 -5.34 16.01 30.68
CA LYS A 15 -3.89 16.10 30.48
C LYS A 15 -3.30 14.70 30.40
N TRP A 16 -2.56 14.39 29.34
CA TRP A 16 -1.61 13.28 29.29
C TRP A 16 -0.19 13.85 29.44
N PRO A 17 0.73 13.18 30.17
CA PRO A 17 2.05 13.73 30.43
C PRO A 17 2.95 13.59 29.19
N ILE A 18 3.48 14.72 28.75
CA ILE A 18 4.61 14.79 27.82
C ILE A 18 5.87 14.41 28.62
N VAL A 19 6.48 13.29 28.29
CA VAL A 19 7.83 12.93 28.74
C VAL A 19 8.81 13.68 27.84
N ILE A 20 9.35 14.79 28.33
CA ILE A 20 10.46 15.50 27.70
C ILE A 20 11.75 14.79 28.11
N CYS A 21 12.38 14.09 27.16
CA CYS A 21 13.72 13.54 27.32
C CYS A 21 14.72 14.67 27.07
N LEU A 22 15.30 15.23 28.14
CA LEU A 22 16.34 16.26 28.06
C LEU A 22 17.70 15.57 27.90
N ILE A 23 18.32 15.66 26.72
CA ILE A 23 19.70 15.22 26.50
C ILE A 23 20.61 16.40 26.82
N LEU A 24 21.32 16.32 27.95
CA LEU A 24 22.42 17.20 28.33
C LEU A 24 23.68 16.78 27.57
N LEU A 25 24.11 17.58 26.60
CA LEU A 25 25.44 17.51 25.99
C LEU A 25 26.41 18.35 26.83
N THR A 26 27.22 17.68 27.64
CA THR A 26 28.37 18.29 28.33
C THR A 26 29.55 18.34 27.36
N ALA A 27 29.83 19.52 26.81
CA ALA A 27 31.08 19.77 26.10
C ALA A 27 32.19 20.05 27.13
N CYS A 28 33.25 19.23 27.08
CA CYS A 28 34.49 19.45 27.81
C CYS A 28 35.47 20.12 26.83
N SER A 29 35.88 21.36 27.08
CA SER A 29 37.07 21.93 26.45
C SER A 29 37.93 22.59 27.52
N SER A 30 39.05 21.98 27.81
CA SER A 30 40.19 22.60 28.50
C SER A 30 41.06 23.29 27.46
N ASP A 31 41.42 24.54 27.71
CA ASP A 31 42.82 24.98 27.84
C ASP A 31 42.98 26.48 27.53
N ASP A 32 43.36 27.18 28.59
CA ASP A 32 44.39 28.22 28.70
C ASP A 32 44.44 29.38 27.70
N LYS A 33 44.10 30.56 28.24
CA LYS A 33 44.59 31.87 27.78
C LYS A 33 46.09 32.00 28.09
N PRO A 34 46.82 32.87 27.36
CA PRO A 34 47.06 34.18 27.96
C PRO A 34 47.06 35.38 26.98
N GLN A 35 46.48 36.47 27.49
CA GLN A 35 46.80 37.90 27.33
C GLN A 35 47.03 38.52 25.93
N ASP A 36 46.13 39.46 25.66
CA ASP A 36 46.20 40.62 24.78
C ASP A 36 47.40 41.55 25.10
N PRO A 37 47.98 42.26 24.12
CA PRO A 37 47.59 43.67 23.97
C PRO A 37 47.52 44.19 22.50
N ASP A 38 46.39 44.80 22.19
CA ASP A 38 46.16 46.11 21.56
C ASP A 38 47.06 46.49 20.35
N ASN A 39 46.44 46.56 19.16
CA ASN A 39 46.55 47.70 18.23
C ASN A 39 45.78 47.49 16.91
N GLY A 40 44.71 48.27 16.74
CA GLY A 40 44.45 49.09 15.53
C GLY A 40 44.24 48.46 14.15
N ASN A 41 43.03 48.72 13.61
CA ASN A 41 42.61 48.73 12.20
C ASN A 41 42.27 47.38 11.52
N ASP A 42 40.98 47.09 11.38
CA ASP A 42 40.44 46.38 10.21
C ASP A 42 39.02 46.90 9.91
N PRO A 43 38.63 47.15 8.65
CA PRO A 43 37.39 47.81 8.28
C PRO A 43 36.22 46.81 8.29
N ASP A 44 35.01 47.34 8.44
CA ASP A 44 33.74 46.62 8.29
C ASP A 44 33.74 45.76 7.01
N THR A 45 33.91 44.45 7.18
CA THR A 45 33.42 43.47 6.22
C THR A 45 31.99 43.16 6.60
N GLU A 46 31.04 43.84 5.96
CA GLU A 46 29.66 43.36 5.85
C GLU A 46 29.72 41.91 5.35
N ASN A 47 29.35 40.98 6.21
CA ASN A 47 29.04 39.61 5.82
C ASN A 47 27.73 39.69 5.01
N PRO A 48 27.72 39.42 3.69
CA PRO A 48 26.44 39.25 3.03
C PRO A 48 25.84 37.97 3.61
N ASP A 49 24.78 38.11 4.40
CA ASP A 49 23.86 37.03 4.68
C ASP A 49 23.44 36.46 3.31
N THR A 50 24.09 35.38 2.90
CA THR A 50 23.61 34.56 1.79
C THR A 50 22.34 33.90 2.28
N GLU A 51 21.21 34.60 2.11
CA GLU A 51 19.89 33.97 2.08
C GLU A 51 19.99 32.80 1.11
N ASN A 52 20.02 31.58 1.66
CA ASN A 52 19.88 30.38 0.87
C ASN A 52 18.52 30.52 0.16
N PRO A 53 18.45 30.52 -1.19
CA PRO A 53 17.18 30.67 -1.87
C PRO A 53 16.24 29.58 -1.35
N GLU A 54 15.02 29.95 -0.93
CA GLU A 54 14.00 28.96 -0.60
C GLU A 54 13.92 27.95 -1.76
N SER A 55 13.88 26.66 -1.44
CA SER A 55 13.74 25.64 -2.47
C SER A 55 12.45 25.87 -3.25
N LYS A 56 12.56 25.86 -4.59
CA LYS A 56 11.41 25.96 -5.50
C LYS A 56 10.38 24.86 -5.29
N ILE A 57 10.80 23.74 -4.70
CA ILE A 57 9.97 22.61 -4.35
C ILE A 57 9.74 22.61 -2.83
N LYS A 58 8.49 22.41 -2.41
CA LYS A 58 8.14 22.14 -1.01
C LYS A 58 7.63 20.71 -0.91
N THR A 59 8.55 19.79 -0.62
CA THR A 59 8.27 18.35 -0.57
C THR A 59 7.39 17.99 0.63
N VAL A 60 6.33 17.23 0.38
CA VAL A 60 5.49 16.63 1.41
C VAL A 60 5.78 15.14 1.50
N LEU A 61 5.79 14.59 2.71
CA LEU A 61 5.83 13.15 2.96
C LEU A 61 4.73 12.77 3.97
N LYS A 62 3.76 11.97 3.52
CA LYS A 62 2.69 11.41 4.34
C LYS A 62 2.89 9.91 4.46
N ALA A 63 2.57 9.35 5.63
CA ALA A 63 2.55 7.92 5.88
C ALA A 63 1.13 7.47 6.25
N SER A 64 0.72 6.28 5.82
CA SER A 64 -0.57 5.70 6.20
C SER A 64 -0.69 5.46 7.71
N ARG A 65 0.46 5.24 8.37
CA ARG A 65 0.65 5.17 9.82
C ARG A 65 2.12 5.38 10.18
N ILE A 66 2.38 5.73 11.42
CA ILE A 66 3.75 5.99 11.94
C ILE A 66 4.20 4.99 13.01
N SER A 67 3.32 4.10 13.45
CA SER A 67 3.67 3.10 14.45
C SER A 67 2.80 1.83 14.42
N GLY A 68 3.35 0.73 14.93
CA GLY A 68 2.67 -0.56 15.10
C GLY A 68 3.66 -1.72 15.30
N PRO A 69 3.17 -2.94 15.61
CA PRO A 69 4.03 -4.12 15.73
C PRO A 69 4.62 -4.54 14.38
N ALA A 70 5.81 -5.13 14.41
CA ALA A 70 6.36 -5.86 13.26
C ALA A 70 5.55 -7.14 12.98
N PRO A 71 5.31 -7.50 11.71
CA PRO A 71 5.62 -6.70 10.53
C PRO A 71 4.67 -5.49 10.38
N LEU A 72 5.23 -4.30 10.11
CA LEU A 72 4.48 -3.07 9.92
C LEU A 72 4.52 -2.64 8.45
N ALA A 73 3.38 -2.72 7.76
CA ALA A 73 3.26 -2.21 6.40
C ALA A 73 2.83 -0.74 6.40
N VAL A 74 3.54 0.09 5.64
CA VAL A 74 3.30 1.54 5.55
C VAL A 74 3.30 1.96 4.09
N GLN A 75 2.31 2.73 3.70
CA GLN A 75 2.26 3.41 2.41
C GLN A 75 2.68 4.85 2.60
N PHE A 76 3.52 5.33 1.71
CA PHE A 76 4.05 6.69 1.67
C PHE A 76 3.53 7.41 0.43
N SER A 77 3.19 8.68 0.60
CA SER A 77 2.67 9.52 -0.46
C SER A 77 3.23 10.93 -0.34
N THR A 78 3.63 11.52 -1.45
CA THR A 78 4.05 12.92 -1.52
C THR A 78 2.96 13.85 -2.03
N LEU A 79 1.71 13.37 -2.10
CA LEU A 79 0.56 14.18 -2.48
C LEU A 79 0.43 15.42 -1.57
N GLY A 80 0.43 16.60 -2.19
CA GLY A 80 0.52 17.89 -1.52
C GLY A 80 1.88 18.56 -1.66
N THR A 81 2.88 17.90 -2.26
CA THR A 81 4.12 18.55 -2.70
C THR A 81 3.76 19.67 -3.67
N SER A 82 4.34 20.85 -3.45
CA SER A 82 4.13 22.02 -4.30
C SER A 82 5.42 22.48 -4.95
N HIS A 83 5.26 23.26 -6.01
CA HIS A 83 6.34 23.89 -6.76
C HIS A 83 5.99 25.37 -6.96
N GLU A 84 6.98 26.26 -7.00
CA GLU A 84 6.76 27.71 -7.20
C GLU A 84 6.06 28.03 -8.52
N ASN A 85 6.37 27.28 -9.58
CA ASN A 85 5.55 27.23 -10.78
C ASN A 85 4.29 26.39 -10.53
N ASN A 86 3.16 27.06 -10.32
CA ASN A 86 1.85 26.44 -10.07
C ASN A 86 1.27 25.71 -11.30
N GLU A 87 1.85 25.86 -12.48
CA GLU A 87 1.45 25.11 -13.69
C GLU A 87 2.10 23.72 -13.76
N LEU A 88 3.16 23.49 -12.98
CA LEU A 88 3.85 22.20 -12.93
C LEU A 88 3.02 21.18 -12.15
N ASP A 89 2.73 20.05 -12.77
CA ASP A 89 2.02 18.96 -12.13
C ASP A 89 2.98 18.08 -11.33
N THR A 90 3.04 18.36 -10.02
CA THR A 90 4.01 17.70 -9.12
C THR A 90 3.81 16.19 -9.00
N PHE A 91 2.64 15.65 -9.37
CA PHE A 91 2.43 14.21 -9.36
C PHE A 91 3.26 13.51 -10.44
N ARG A 92 3.31 14.06 -11.66
CA ARG A 92 3.92 13.39 -12.83
C ARG A 92 5.21 14.03 -13.34
N GLU A 93 5.42 15.32 -13.09
CA GLU A 93 6.55 16.09 -13.65
C GLU A 93 7.74 16.20 -12.69
N LEU A 94 7.63 15.72 -11.45
CA LEU A 94 8.76 15.56 -10.54
C LEU A 94 9.23 14.09 -10.48
N GLY A 95 10.51 13.91 -10.19
CA GLY A 95 11.09 12.63 -9.76
C GLY A 95 11.13 12.55 -8.24
N TYR A 96 10.90 11.37 -7.69
CA TYR A 96 10.95 11.10 -6.25
C TYR A 96 11.92 9.97 -5.92
N HIS A 97 12.67 10.12 -4.82
CA HIS A 97 13.53 9.06 -4.29
C HIS A 97 13.24 8.88 -2.79
N PHE A 98 12.56 7.78 -2.46
CA PHE A 98 12.31 7.33 -1.10
C PHE A 98 13.45 6.46 -0.59
N THR A 99 13.89 6.69 0.65
CA THR A 99 14.75 5.76 1.41
C THR A 99 14.06 5.41 2.72
N PHE A 100 13.98 4.12 3.06
CA PHE A 100 13.15 3.67 4.19
C PHE A 100 13.92 3.58 5.52
N GLY A 101 15.24 3.77 5.52
CA GLY A 101 16.06 3.62 6.72
C GLY A 101 16.21 2.18 7.20
N ASP A 102 15.89 1.20 6.35
CA ASP A 102 15.87 -0.24 6.62
C ASP A 102 16.85 -1.00 5.71
N PRO A 103 18.18 -0.87 5.92
CA PRO A 103 19.20 -1.44 5.04
C PRO A 103 19.23 -2.98 5.05
N ALA A 104 18.64 -3.62 6.06
CA ALA A 104 18.59 -5.08 6.19
C ALA A 104 17.44 -5.72 5.39
N SER A 105 16.54 -4.92 4.80
CA SER A 105 15.36 -5.40 4.05
C SER A 105 15.70 -6.20 2.78
N GLY A 106 16.95 -6.15 2.31
CA GLY A 106 17.43 -6.96 1.18
C GLY A 106 16.98 -6.43 -0.19
N VAL A 107 16.72 -7.35 -1.11
CA VAL A 107 16.35 -7.04 -2.52
C VAL A 107 15.06 -7.71 -2.93
N TRP A 108 14.31 -7.07 -3.82
CA TRP A 108 13.11 -7.64 -4.42
C TRP A 108 13.45 -8.81 -5.36
N LYS A 109 12.79 -9.95 -5.17
CA LYS A 109 12.98 -11.16 -5.99
C LYS A 109 12.88 -10.90 -7.50
N PHE A 110 11.90 -10.12 -7.95
CA PHE A 110 11.57 -10.01 -9.38
C PHE A 110 12.22 -8.83 -10.10
N SER A 111 12.49 -7.73 -9.39
CA SER A 111 13.12 -6.55 -9.98
C SER A 111 14.62 -6.44 -9.66
N ASN A 112 15.11 -7.23 -8.70
CA ASN A 112 16.48 -7.18 -8.17
C ASN A 112 16.91 -5.79 -7.64
N LYS A 113 15.95 -4.91 -7.34
CA LYS A 113 16.18 -3.59 -6.72
C LYS A 113 16.20 -3.73 -5.20
N SER A 114 16.86 -2.79 -4.53
CA SER A 114 16.84 -2.69 -3.06
C SER A 114 15.41 -2.57 -2.55
N LYS A 115 15.08 -3.26 -1.45
CA LYS A 115 13.83 -3.01 -0.72
C LYS A 115 13.89 -1.75 0.14
N ASN A 116 15.09 -1.22 0.40
CA ASN A 116 15.29 -0.02 1.22
C ASN A 116 15.11 1.31 0.44
N SER A 117 14.73 1.26 -0.84
CA SER A 117 14.55 2.46 -1.65
C SER A 117 13.53 2.24 -2.76
N GLN A 118 12.83 3.32 -3.13
CA GLN A 118 11.96 3.41 -4.30
C GLN A 118 12.22 4.73 -5.03
N ILE A 119 12.43 4.67 -6.35
CA ILE A 119 12.75 5.84 -7.19
C ILE A 119 11.77 5.92 -8.37
N GLY A 120 11.28 7.13 -8.66
CA GLY A 120 10.38 7.43 -9.77
C GLY A 120 9.19 8.27 -9.34
N GLY A 121 8.00 7.66 -9.23
CA GLY A 121 6.74 8.31 -8.90
C GLY A 121 6.53 8.67 -7.42
N PRO A 122 5.49 9.45 -7.11
CA PRO A 122 5.23 10.08 -5.80
C PRO A 122 4.63 9.16 -4.72
N ILE A 123 4.46 7.87 -5.01
CA ILE A 123 3.84 6.89 -4.10
C ILE A 123 4.77 5.68 -4.01
N ALA A 124 5.03 5.27 -2.77
CA ALA A 124 5.83 4.09 -2.46
C ALA A 124 5.24 3.38 -1.23
N SER A 125 5.65 2.14 -1.00
CA SER A 125 5.27 1.40 0.19
C SER A 125 6.45 0.57 0.70
N HIS A 126 6.45 0.28 2.00
CA HIS A 126 7.47 -0.55 2.64
C HIS A 126 6.85 -1.43 3.73
N VAL A 127 7.47 -2.59 3.98
CA VAL A 127 7.12 -3.46 5.11
C VAL A 127 8.34 -3.58 6.01
N PHE A 128 8.24 -3.02 7.22
CA PHE A 128 9.26 -3.16 8.25
C PHE A 128 9.03 -4.49 8.98
N GLU A 129 9.88 -5.48 8.71
CA GLU A 129 9.74 -6.83 9.26
C GLU A 129 10.33 -7.00 10.66
N SER A 130 11.19 -6.06 11.08
CA SER A 130 11.84 -6.06 12.38
C SER A 130 11.41 -4.84 13.20
N SER A 131 11.48 -4.97 14.53
CA SER A 131 11.28 -3.84 15.43
C SER A 131 12.44 -2.86 15.34
N GLY A 132 12.15 -1.58 15.52
CA GLY A 132 13.12 -0.52 15.36
C GLY A 132 12.48 0.84 15.11
N VAL A 133 13.33 1.86 15.07
CA VAL A 133 12.97 3.22 14.67
C VAL A 133 13.62 3.49 13.33
N TYR A 134 12.80 3.79 12.32
CA TYR A 134 13.22 3.94 10.94
C TYR A 134 12.98 5.38 10.48
N LEU A 135 14.04 6.06 10.03
CA LEU A 135 13.93 7.39 9.44
C LEU A 135 13.67 7.26 7.95
N VAL A 136 12.42 7.43 7.54
CA VAL A 136 12.03 7.45 6.14
C VAL A 136 12.26 8.86 5.60
N LYS A 137 12.93 8.96 4.45
CA LYS A 137 13.19 10.22 3.76
C LYS A 137 12.69 10.14 2.33
N VAL A 138 12.35 11.28 1.74
CA VAL A 138 12.06 11.42 0.32
C VAL A 138 12.72 12.69 -0.22
N ARG A 139 13.38 12.58 -1.38
CA ARG A 139 13.78 13.73 -2.20
C ARG A 139 12.79 13.88 -3.35
N ALA A 140 12.28 15.08 -3.59
CA ALA A 140 11.61 15.44 -4.83
C ALA A 140 12.55 16.33 -5.66
N GLN A 141 12.64 16.11 -6.97
CA GLN A 141 13.49 16.86 -7.88
C GLN A 141 12.77 17.18 -9.19
N ASP A 142 12.96 18.40 -9.71
CA ASP A 142 12.47 18.81 -11.03
C ASP A 142 13.49 18.52 -12.16
N SER A 143 13.10 18.80 -13.40
CA SER A 143 13.97 18.58 -14.57
C SER A 143 15.21 19.47 -14.62
N ASP A 144 15.19 20.59 -13.91
CA ASP A 144 16.30 21.55 -13.81
C ASP A 144 17.30 21.17 -12.70
N GLY A 145 16.98 20.13 -11.92
CA GLY A 145 17.78 19.63 -10.81
C GLY A 145 17.51 20.32 -9.47
N ASN A 146 16.55 21.24 -9.38
CA ASN A 146 16.13 21.80 -8.09
C ASN A 146 15.48 20.68 -7.26
N PHE A 147 15.74 20.63 -5.96
CA PHE A 147 15.24 19.57 -5.10
C PHE A 147 14.87 20.04 -3.69
N SER A 148 14.00 19.28 -3.04
CA SER A 148 13.72 19.40 -1.61
C SER A 148 13.55 18.01 -0.99
N ASP A 149 14.03 17.87 0.25
CA ASP A 149 13.91 16.65 1.05
C ASP A 149 12.78 16.79 2.10
N ALA A 150 12.16 15.68 2.47
CA ALA A 150 11.25 15.56 3.61
C ALA A 150 11.49 14.24 4.34
N SER A 151 11.17 14.16 5.63
CA SER A 151 11.39 12.95 6.43
C SER A 151 10.30 12.71 7.45
N ILE A 152 10.08 11.44 7.79
CA ILE A 152 9.18 10.99 8.87
C ILE A 152 9.78 9.79 9.59
N GLU A 153 9.60 9.74 10.90
CA GLU A 153 10.03 8.61 11.72
C GLU A 153 8.92 7.55 11.83
N ILE A 154 9.27 6.28 11.64
CA ILE A 154 8.39 5.13 11.80
C ILE A 154 8.88 4.28 12.98
N SER A 155 8.01 4.10 13.98
CA SER A 155 8.29 3.33 15.19
C SER A 155 7.65 1.94 15.10
N VAL A 156 8.47 0.90 14.96
CA VAL A 156 8.04 -0.49 14.85
C VAL A 156 8.31 -1.22 16.16
N THR A 157 7.27 -1.72 16.81
CA THR A 157 7.40 -2.43 18.08
C THR A 157 7.61 -3.93 17.87
N ASP A 158 8.31 -4.56 18.80
CA ASP A 158 8.47 -6.01 18.81
C ASP A 158 7.10 -6.68 19.01
N PRO A 159 6.67 -7.59 18.11
CA PRO A 159 5.41 -8.31 18.29
C PRO A 159 5.36 -9.14 19.57
N ASP A 160 6.48 -9.61 20.13
CA ASP A 160 6.50 -10.34 21.40
C ASP A 160 6.18 -9.43 22.61
N ASN A 161 6.46 -8.12 22.48
CA ASN A 161 6.10 -7.12 23.50
C ASN A 161 4.64 -6.67 23.38
N VAL A 162 4.09 -6.64 22.16
CA VAL A 162 2.68 -6.29 21.93
C VAL A 162 1.76 -7.47 22.27
N TYR A 163 2.11 -8.64 21.76
CA TYR A 163 1.41 -9.90 22.01
C TYR A 163 2.23 -10.69 23.02
N THR A 164 2.08 -10.31 24.30
CA THR A 164 2.65 -11.06 25.41
C THR A 164 2.33 -12.55 25.30
N ALA A 165 3.07 -13.38 26.02
CA ALA A 165 2.85 -14.82 26.04
C ALA A 165 1.37 -15.21 26.21
N GLU A 166 0.66 -14.58 27.16
CA GLU A 166 -0.77 -14.80 27.43
C GLU A 166 -1.70 -14.35 26.27
N ASN A 167 -1.21 -13.48 25.39
CA ASN A 167 -1.88 -13.02 24.17
C ASN A 167 -1.40 -13.74 22.91
N THR A 168 -0.48 -14.70 23.04
CA THR A 168 -0.06 -15.59 21.97
C THR A 168 -0.72 -16.97 22.12
N VAL A 169 -1.33 -17.45 21.04
CA VAL A 169 -2.03 -18.74 20.99
C VAL A 169 -1.41 -19.61 19.92
N ILE A 170 -0.94 -20.80 20.30
CA ILE A 170 -0.40 -21.80 19.38
C ILE A 170 -1.51 -22.80 19.04
N ILE A 171 -1.74 -23.03 17.75
CA ILE A 171 -2.77 -23.96 17.28
C ILE A 171 -2.08 -25.14 16.59
N SER A 172 -2.30 -26.34 17.13
CA SER A 172 -1.75 -27.59 16.60
C SER A 172 -2.81 -28.68 16.51
N LYS A 173 -2.80 -29.44 15.41
CA LYS A 173 -3.58 -30.68 15.25
C LYS A 173 -2.97 -31.88 15.97
N THR A 174 -1.77 -31.72 16.51
CA THR A 174 -1.02 -32.76 17.22
C THR A 174 -0.59 -32.25 18.60
N SER A 175 0.22 -33.02 19.31
CA SER A 175 0.91 -32.56 20.53
C SER A 175 2.11 -31.65 20.26
N ASN A 176 2.52 -31.46 19.00
CA ASN A 176 3.69 -30.65 18.68
C ASN A 176 3.40 -29.15 18.82
N VAL A 177 4.21 -28.46 19.61
CA VAL A 177 4.24 -27.00 19.83
C VAL A 177 5.66 -26.44 19.78
N SER A 178 6.60 -27.19 19.18
CA SER A 178 8.01 -26.78 19.13
C SER A 178 8.18 -25.39 18.51
N GLY A 179 8.99 -24.55 19.15
CA GLY A 179 9.20 -23.15 18.74
C GLY A 179 8.15 -22.17 19.27
N ALA A 180 7.16 -22.62 20.04
CA ALA A 180 6.21 -21.74 20.72
C ALA A 180 6.93 -20.74 21.66
N PRO A 181 6.52 -19.47 21.68
CA PRO A 181 6.98 -18.52 22.69
C PRO A 181 6.63 -19.01 24.10
N ASN A 182 7.55 -18.82 25.05
CA ASN A 182 7.34 -19.28 26.42
C ASN A 182 6.10 -18.62 27.05
N GLY A 183 5.22 -19.44 27.63
CA GLY A 183 3.96 -18.99 28.26
C GLY A 183 2.79 -18.77 27.29
N ALA A 184 2.98 -19.07 26.00
CA ALA A 184 1.88 -19.06 25.03
C ALA A 184 0.78 -20.06 25.41
N LEU A 185 -0.47 -19.73 25.08
CA LEU A 185 -1.57 -20.68 25.21
C LEU A 185 -1.44 -21.77 24.14
N GLU A 186 -1.19 -23.00 24.57
CA GLU A 186 -1.00 -24.14 23.67
C GLU A 186 -2.31 -24.91 23.47
N LEU A 187 -2.89 -24.77 22.27
CA LEU A 187 -4.04 -25.56 21.84
C LEU A 187 -3.56 -26.74 21.00
N THR A 188 -3.31 -27.87 21.67
CA THR A 188 -2.87 -29.13 21.02
C THR A 188 -4.04 -30.02 20.64
N ASN A 189 -3.82 -30.95 19.71
CA ASN A 189 -4.79 -31.94 19.22
C ASN A 189 -6.14 -31.32 18.80
N GLN A 190 -6.13 -30.12 18.22
CA GLN A 190 -7.33 -29.42 17.82
C GLN A 190 -8.01 -30.09 16.63
N SER A 191 -9.34 -29.97 16.58
CA SER A 191 -10.19 -30.40 15.47
C SER A 191 -11.05 -29.27 14.89
N LYS A 192 -10.94 -28.06 15.44
CA LYS A 192 -11.68 -26.86 15.06
C LYS A 192 -10.91 -25.59 15.44
N TRP A 193 -11.25 -24.46 14.83
CA TRP A 193 -10.70 -23.16 15.21
C TRP A 193 -11.14 -22.75 16.63
N PRO A 194 -10.29 -22.05 17.39
CA PRO A 194 -10.72 -21.32 18.58
C PRO A 194 -11.59 -20.13 18.18
N GLN A 195 -12.13 -19.40 19.17
CA GLN A 195 -12.67 -18.08 18.91
C GLN A 195 -11.54 -17.10 18.60
N TRP A 196 -11.75 -16.26 17.60
CA TRP A 196 -10.82 -15.20 17.22
C TRP A 196 -11.15 -13.95 18.02
N GLU A 197 -10.15 -13.42 18.72
CA GLU A 197 -10.29 -12.30 19.64
C GLU A 197 -9.31 -11.18 19.26
N SER A 198 -9.71 -9.94 19.52
CA SER A 198 -8.84 -8.77 19.33
C SER A 198 -7.62 -8.83 20.25
N GLY A 199 -6.51 -8.23 19.84
CA GLY A 199 -5.28 -8.14 20.64
C GLY A 199 -4.55 -9.46 20.80
N LYS A 200 -4.83 -10.45 19.95
CA LYS A 200 -4.21 -11.78 20.00
C LYS A 200 -3.32 -12.05 18.78
N ARG A 201 -2.27 -12.82 19.02
CA ARG A 201 -1.44 -13.43 17.99
C ARG A 201 -1.67 -14.94 17.97
N TYR A 202 -2.13 -15.44 16.84
CA TYR A 202 -2.38 -16.86 16.60
C TYR A 202 -1.29 -17.42 15.70
N LEU A 203 -0.56 -18.43 16.16
CA LEU A 203 0.47 -19.08 15.37
C LEU A 203 0.10 -20.55 15.11
N LEU A 204 -0.05 -20.89 13.83
CA LEU A 204 -0.41 -22.23 13.38
C LEU A 204 0.86 -23.05 13.19
N MET A 205 0.87 -24.28 13.70
CA MET A 205 2.04 -25.15 13.57
C MET A 205 2.41 -25.41 12.11
N SER A 206 3.68 -25.16 11.78
CA SER A 206 4.28 -25.34 10.47
C SER A 206 4.00 -26.73 9.88
N GLY A 207 3.73 -26.77 8.58
CA GLY A 207 3.56 -28.00 7.79
C GLY A 207 2.25 -28.76 8.05
N GLN A 208 1.39 -28.30 8.95
CA GLN A 208 0.11 -28.95 9.22
C GLN A 208 -0.99 -28.45 8.27
N ASP A 209 -1.93 -29.35 7.95
CA ASP A 209 -3.11 -29.06 7.13
C ASP A 209 -4.35 -28.88 8.02
N PHE A 210 -4.85 -27.65 8.08
CA PHE A 210 -6.02 -27.22 8.84
C PHE A 210 -7.28 -27.05 7.98
N THR A 211 -7.27 -27.45 6.71
CA THR A 211 -8.44 -27.30 5.81
C THR A 211 -9.71 -27.92 6.38
N SER A 212 -9.60 -29.01 7.15
CA SER A 212 -10.72 -29.67 7.81
C SER A 212 -11.41 -28.83 8.91
N PHE A 213 -10.81 -27.73 9.36
CA PHE A 213 -11.42 -26.83 10.35
C PHE A 213 -12.38 -25.82 9.69
N GLY A 214 -12.41 -25.77 8.36
CA GLY A 214 -13.13 -24.76 7.58
C GLY A 214 -12.40 -23.41 7.54
N PRO A 215 -13.07 -22.35 7.08
CA PRO A 215 -12.46 -21.04 6.93
C PRO A 215 -12.05 -20.38 8.26
N ILE A 216 -10.93 -19.66 8.24
CA ILE A 216 -10.58 -18.68 9.26
C ILE A 216 -11.50 -17.47 9.05
N ASN A 217 -12.28 -17.08 10.07
CA ASN A 217 -13.22 -15.97 9.99
C ASN A 217 -12.87 -14.90 11.03
N LEU A 218 -12.16 -13.86 10.58
CA LEU A 218 -11.75 -12.71 11.37
C LEU A 218 -12.81 -11.60 11.21
N LYS A 219 -13.77 -11.57 12.13
CA LYS A 219 -14.91 -10.65 12.09
C LYS A 219 -14.94 -9.80 13.35
N LYS A 220 -14.94 -8.48 13.18
CA LYS A 220 -14.96 -7.44 14.24
C LYS A 220 -13.77 -7.51 15.19
N VAL A 221 -12.63 -7.97 14.67
CA VAL A 221 -11.39 -8.12 15.45
C VAL A 221 -10.42 -6.99 15.14
N GLN A 222 -9.69 -6.55 16.15
CA GLN A 222 -8.68 -5.50 16.03
C GLN A 222 -7.35 -6.01 16.56
N ASP A 223 -6.24 -5.58 15.97
CA ASP A 223 -4.89 -5.96 16.42
C ASP A 223 -4.71 -7.48 16.46
N VAL A 224 -4.95 -8.16 15.34
CA VAL A 224 -4.81 -9.62 15.24
C VAL A 224 -3.70 -9.98 14.29
N GLN A 225 -2.80 -10.85 14.74
CA GLN A 225 -1.84 -11.50 13.87
C GLN A 225 -2.17 -12.99 13.76
N VAL A 226 -2.22 -13.51 12.53
CA VAL A 226 -2.30 -14.93 12.25
C VAL A 226 -1.07 -15.32 11.44
N GLY A 227 -0.28 -16.26 11.95
CA GLY A 227 1.03 -16.59 11.40
C GLY A 227 1.38 -18.06 11.50
N LYS A 228 2.59 -18.39 11.06
CA LYS A 228 3.20 -19.71 11.23
C LYS A 228 3.99 -19.78 12.54
N ASN A 229 3.86 -20.89 13.27
CA ASN A 229 4.79 -21.29 14.32
C ASN A 229 5.78 -22.34 13.78
N GLY A 230 7.07 -22.17 14.05
CA GLY A 230 8.11 -23.14 13.73
C GLY A 230 8.66 -23.06 12.30
N THR A 231 9.66 -23.90 12.05
CA THR A 231 10.39 -23.96 10.78
C THR A 231 9.75 -24.92 9.77
N GLY A 232 9.92 -24.65 8.48
CA GLY A 232 9.47 -25.52 7.39
C GLY A 232 8.28 -24.94 6.62
N SER A 233 7.54 -25.84 5.96
CA SER A 233 6.43 -25.49 5.07
C SER A 233 5.34 -24.68 5.79
N ASN A 234 4.71 -23.78 5.05
CA ASN A 234 3.59 -22.99 5.56
C ASN A 234 2.40 -23.89 5.93
N PRO A 235 1.68 -23.59 7.03
CA PRO A 235 0.41 -24.24 7.33
C PRO A 235 -0.58 -24.05 6.18
N ILE A 236 -1.40 -25.05 5.92
CA ILE A 236 -2.45 -25.01 4.89
C ILE A 236 -3.79 -24.77 5.59
N VAL A 237 -4.55 -23.78 5.13
CA VAL A 237 -5.90 -23.45 5.61
C VAL A 237 -6.88 -23.46 4.45
N ASP A 238 -8.18 -23.56 4.73
CA ASP A 238 -9.20 -23.60 3.68
C ASP A 238 -9.34 -22.24 2.98
N GLU A 239 -9.92 -21.26 3.67
CA GLU A 239 -10.03 -19.87 3.25
C GLU A 239 -9.72 -18.95 4.43
N ILE A 240 -9.36 -17.71 4.12
CA ILE A 240 -9.22 -16.64 5.11
C ILE A 240 -10.24 -15.55 4.76
N ASN A 241 -11.15 -15.30 5.70
CA ASN A 241 -12.23 -14.36 5.54
C ASN A 241 -12.10 -13.26 6.59
N ILE A 242 -11.90 -12.02 6.15
CA ILE A 242 -11.84 -10.83 7.00
C ILE A 242 -13.09 -10.01 6.71
N GLU A 243 -13.97 -9.87 7.69
CA GLU A 243 -15.28 -9.20 7.52
C GLU A 243 -16.22 -9.80 6.45
N ARG A 244 -16.24 -11.14 6.30
CA ARG A 244 -17.19 -11.80 5.40
C ARG A 244 -18.63 -11.85 5.96
N GLY A 245 -19.59 -11.67 5.05
CA GLY A 245 -21.02 -11.77 5.29
C GLY A 245 -21.70 -10.41 5.40
N ARG A 246 -23.02 -10.41 5.68
CA ARG A 246 -23.79 -9.17 5.79
C ARG A 246 -23.27 -8.31 6.96
N PRO A 247 -23.08 -7.00 6.75
CA PRO A 247 -22.74 -6.07 7.82
C PRO A 247 -23.83 -6.04 8.89
N SER A 248 -23.45 -5.94 10.17
CA SER A 248 -24.43 -5.80 11.27
C SER A 248 -24.06 -4.77 12.33
N THR A 249 -22.87 -4.16 12.24
CA THR A 249 -22.33 -3.17 13.20
C THR A 249 -21.27 -2.29 12.53
N THR A 250 -20.88 -1.21 13.21
CA THR A 250 -19.82 -0.26 12.78
C THR A 250 -18.39 -0.66 13.18
N ASN A 251 -18.22 -1.72 13.98
CA ASN A 251 -16.92 -2.18 14.47
C ASN A 251 -16.29 -3.17 13.48
N TRP A 252 -15.54 -2.65 12.52
CA TRP A 252 -14.89 -3.43 11.45
C TRP A 252 -13.54 -3.98 11.88
N ALA A 253 -13.10 -5.05 11.19
CA ALA A 253 -11.77 -5.57 11.36
C ALA A 253 -10.72 -4.51 11.02
N SER A 254 -9.71 -4.38 11.88
CA SER A 254 -8.61 -3.47 11.63
C SER A 254 -7.29 -3.96 12.19
N ARG A 255 -6.18 -3.56 11.57
CA ARG A 255 -4.82 -3.98 11.97
C ARG A 255 -4.73 -5.50 12.06
N VAL A 256 -5.08 -6.16 10.96
CA VAL A 256 -5.04 -7.62 10.83
C VAL A 256 -3.86 -8.00 9.95
N VAL A 257 -2.98 -8.83 10.49
CA VAL A 257 -1.84 -9.38 9.77
C VAL A 257 -2.05 -10.86 9.56
N VAL A 258 -1.95 -11.30 8.32
CA VAL A 258 -1.90 -12.72 7.95
C VAL A 258 -0.55 -12.97 7.30
N SER A 259 0.23 -13.87 7.86
CA SER A 259 1.60 -14.13 7.41
C SER A 259 1.91 -15.62 7.25
N ASP A 260 2.63 -15.97 6.20
CA ASP A 260 3.23 -17.30 6.04
C ASP A 260 2.22 -18.48 6.05
N LEU A 261 1.02 -18.27 5.46
CA LEU A 261 -0.02 -19.29 5.33
C LEU A 261 -0.31 -19.62 3.87
N ASN A 262 -0.66 -20.88 3.59
CA ASN A 262 -1.20 -21.29 2.30
C ASN A 262 -2.72 -21.42 2.41
N SER A 263 -3.48 -20.80 1.51
CA SER A 263 -4.95 -20.85 1.50
C SER A 263 -5.49 -21.05 0.09
N LYS A 264 -6.77 -21.42 -0.05
CA LYS A 264 -7.44 -21.33 -1.35
C LYS A 264 -7.75 -19.89 -1.69
N ALA A 265 -8.37 -19.15 -0.78
CA ALA A 265 -8.79 -17.78 -1.01
C ALA A 265 -8.55 -16.90 0.21
N ILE A 266 -8.36 -15.61 -0.05
CA ILE A 266 -8.37 -14.56 0.94
C ILE A 266 -9.44 -13.54 0.53
N ASN A 267 -10.44 -13.35 1.39
CA ASN A 267 -11.59 -12.50 1.13
C ASN A 267 -11.68 -11.38 2.17
N ILE A 268 -11.70 -10.13 1.72
CA ILE A 268 -11.87 -8.90 2.50
C ILE A 268 -13.03 -8.12 1.90
N PRO A 269 -14.27 -8.62 1.96
CA PRO A 269 -15.30 -8.24 1.00
C PRO A 269 -16.03 -6.94 1.41
N ASN A 270 -15.80 -6.44 2.63
CA ASN A 270 -16.45 -5.29 3.24
C ASN A 270 -15.43 -4.32 3.87
N THR A 271 -15.93 -3.23 4.46
CA THR A 271 -15.16 -2.26 5.23
C THR A 271 -14.14 -2.95 6.15
N SER A 272 -12.87 -2.56 6.03
CA SER A 272 -11.75 -3.02 6.86
C SER A 272 -10.60 -2.03 6.70
N GLU A 273 -9.67 -2.00 7.65
CA GLU A 273 -8.57 -1.03 7.62
C GLU A 273 -7.26 -1.66 8.11
N ASP A 274 -6.14 -1.34 7.46
CA ASP A 274 -4.81 -1.87 7.83
C ASP A 274 -4.77 -3.41 7.80
N ILE A 275 -5.02 -3.99 6.63
CA ILE A 275 -5.02 -5.45 6.44
C ILE A 275 -3.80 -5.87 5.62
N TYR A 276 -2.94 -6.70 6.23
CA TYR A 276 -1.64 -7.07 5.66
C TYR A 276 -1.61 -8.56 5.37
N ILE A 277 -1.40 -8.90 4.09
CA ILE A 277 -1.17 -10.26 3.62
C ILE A 277 0.29 -10.39 3.23
N ILE A 278 1.05 -11.14 4.01
CA ILE A 278 2.52 -11.18 3.94
C ILE A 278 2.96 -12.62 3.68
N ARG A 279 3.56 -12.87 2.52
CA ARG A 279 4.01 -14.20 2.08
C ARG A 279 2.88 -15.24 2.05
N GLY A 280 3.27 -16.45 1.66
CA GLY A 280 2.34 -17.57 1.49
C GLY A 280 1.72 -17.65 0.10
N THR A 281 0.95 -18.71 -0.11
CA THR A 281 0.31 -19.00 -1.40
C THR A 281 -1.20 -18.94 -1.28
N ASN A 282 -1.86 -18.26 -2.22
CA ASN A 282 -3.31 -18.33 -2.41
C ASN A 282 -3.66 -18.56 -3.88
N THR A 283 -4.91 -18.93 -4.16
CA THR A 283 -5.41 -18.96 -5.55
C THR A 283 -6.18 -17.69 -5.90
N SER A 284 -6.69 -16.98 -4.88
CA SER A 284 -7.43 -15.75 -5.08
C SER A 284 -7.35 -14.78 -3.89
N PHE A 285 -7.42 -13.49 -4.20
CA PHE A 285 -7.42 -12.37 -3.25
C PHE A 285 -8.49 -11.35 -3.64
N TYR A 286 -9.56 -11.25 -2.84
CA TYR A 286 -10.71 -10.39 -3.13
C TYR A 286 -10.86 -9.30 -2.07
N VAL A 287 -10.90 -8.04 -2.50
CA VAL A 287 -11.06 -6.88 -1.62
C VAL A 287 -12.23 -6.03 -2.09
N GLY A 288 -13.17 -5.73 -1.19
CA GLY A 288 -14.32 -4.87 -1.45
C GLY A 288 -15.34 -5.43 -2.45
N ASN A 289 -15.28 -6.72 -2.78
CA ASN A 289 -16.09 -7.32 -3.86
C ASN A 289 -17.59 -7.45 -3.53
N THR A 290 -18.01 -7.31 -2.26
CA THR A 290 -19.44 -7.32 -1.89
C THR A 290 -19.94 -5.99 -1.34
N ILE A 291 -19.04 -5.04 -1.09
CA ILE A 291 -19.37 -3.79 -0.39
C ILE A 291 -20.44 -3.00 -1.14
N GLU A 292 -20.32 -2.93 -2.47
CA GLU A 292 -21.27 -2.26 -3.36
C GLU A 292 -22.65 -2.91 -3.30
N HIS A 293 -22.70 -4.25 -3.34
CA HIS A 293 -23.95 -5.00 -3.26
C HIS A 293 -24.69 -4.67 -1.97
N TYR A 294 -24.00 -4.61 -0.83
CA TYR A 294 -24.64 -4.33 0.45
C TYR A 294 -25.06 -2.87 0.61
N VAL A 295 -24.32 -1.91 0.07
CA VAL A 295 -24.74 -0.50 0.04
C VAL A 295 -26.02 -0.33 -0.80
N LYS A 296 -26.09 -0.97 -1.98
CA LYS A 296 -27.24 -0.86 -2.89
C LYS A 296 -28.48 -1.64 -2.43
N SER A 297 -28.30 -2.77 -1.75
CA SER A 297 -29.41 -3.65 -1.32
C SER A 297 -29.81 -3.50 0.15
N GLY A 298 -29.10 -2.68 0.92
CA GLY A 298 -29.28 -2.54 2.37
C GLY A 298 -30.50 -1.68 2.78
N SER A 299 -31.12 -2.04 3.90
CA SER A 299 -32.04 -1.15 4.64
C SER A 299 -31.24 -0.06 5.37
N ALA A 300 -31.73 1.17 5.33
CA ALA A 300 -31.05 2.45 5.59
C ALA A 300 -30.27 2.65 6.91
N ASN A 301 -30.21 1.68 7.83
CA ASN A 301 -29.46 1.79 9.09
C ASN A 301 -28.09 1.06 9.07
N GLU A 302 -27.79 0.30 8.02
CA GLU A 302 -26.58 -0.53 7.89
C GLU A 302 -25.53 0.08 6.92
N SER A 303 -25.90 1.12 6.16
CA SER A 303 -25.11 1.73 5.07
C SER A 303 -24.24 2.92 5.49
N ASP A 304 -24.67 3.70 6.48
CA ASP A 304 -24.09 5.05 6.71
C ASP A 304 -22.71 5.02 7.36
N SER A 305 -22.25 3.84 7.79
CA SER A 305 -20.92 3.60 8.38
C SER A 305 -20.00 2.74 7.51
N MET A 306 -20.50 2.28 6.35
CA MET A 306 -19.70 1.51 5.42
C MET A 306 -18.76 2.46 4.67
N ARG A 307 -17.50 2.06 4.57
CA ARG A 307 -16.46 2.78 3.84
C ARG A 307 -15.61 1.79 3.09
N PHE A 308 -14.93 2.27 2.06
CA PHE A 308 -14.02 1.43 1.29
C PHE A 308 -12.96 0.78 2.18
N PRO A 309 -12.55 -0.47 1.91
CA PRO A 309 -11.38 -1.06 2.54
C PRO A 309 -10.18 -0.13 2.37
N LYS A 310 -9.43 0.08 3.46
CA LYS A 310 -8.34 1.06 3.50
C LYS A 310 -7.02 0.42 3.91
N ASN A 311 -5.92 0.90 3.35
CA ASN A 311 -4.56 0.47 3.72
C ASN A 311 -4.42 -1.06 3.61
N ILE A 312 -4.63 -1.59 2.41
CA ILE A 312 -4.61 -3.03 2.14
C ILE A 312 -3.29 -3.38 1.46
N PHE A 313 -2.54 -4.32 2.04
CA PHE A 313 -1.21 -4.69 1.57
C PHE A 313 -1.14 -6.17 1.19
N MET A 314 -0.53 -6.44 0.04
CA MET A 314 -0.10 -7.78 -0.37
C MET A 314 1.40 -7.73 -0.64
N TYR A 315 2.17 -8.49 0.13
CA TYR A 315 3.63 -8.41 0.12
C TYR A 315 4.24 -9.81 -0.01
N GLU A 316 5.08 -10.00 -1.02
CA GLU A 316 5.84 -11.24 -1.27
C GLU A 316 5.00 -12.52 -1.27
N ALA A 317 3.73 -12.40 -1.66
CA ALA A 317 2.82 -13.53 -1.76
C ALA A 317 2.90 -14.19 -3.15
N THR A 318 2.29 -15.36 -3.27
CA THR A 318 2.09 -16.06 -4.54
C THR A 318 0.61 -16.28 -4.75
N ASN A 319 0.07 -15.80 -5.87
CA ASN A 319 -1.33 -15.94 -6.24
C ASN A 319 -1.46 -16.63 -7.61
N THR A 320 -1.81 -17.91 -7.65
CA THR A 320 -1.73 -18.69 -8.88
C THR A 320 -2.93 -19.57 -9.13
N SER A 321 -3.27 -19.71 -10.41
CA SER A 321 -4.17 -20.75 -10.94
C SER A 321 -5.59 -20.80 -10.33
N PRO A 322 -6.32 -19.67 -10.17
CA PRO A 322 -7.73 -19.71 -9.85
C PRO A 322 -8.48 -20.44 -10.98
N THR A 323 -9.27 -21.44 -10.60
CA THR A 323 -10.05 -22.25 -11.55
C THR A 323 -11.13 -21.44 -12.25
N THR A 324 -11.58 -20.34 -11.64
CA THR A 324 -12.51 -19.36 -12.20
C THR A 324 -12.12 -17.95 -11.77
N GLY A 325 -12.17 -16.99 -12.69
CA GLY A 325 -12.02 -15.56 -12.41
C GLY A 325 -10.57 -15.04 -12.39
N PHE A 326 -10.38 -13.96 -11.64
CA PHE A 326 -9.12 -13.23 -11.48
C PHE A 326 -8.25 -13.85 -10.37
N ASN A 327 -6.92 -13.67 -10.42
CA ASN A 327 -6.10 -13.90 -9.21
C ASN A 327 -6.51 -12.90 -8.13
N SER A 328 -6.61 -11.62 -8.48
CA SER A 328 -6.92 -10.55 -7.54
C SER A 328 -7.99 -9.61 -8.08
N TYR A 329 -8.92 -9.22 -7.23
CA TYR A 329 -9.86 -8.13 -7.49
C TYR A 329 -9.81 -7.19 -6.30
N VAL A 330 -9.62 -5.90 -6.56
CA VAL A 330 -9.35 -4.93 -5.50
C VAL A 330 -10.18 -3.69 -5.68
N LEU A 331 -10.89 -3.33 -4.63
CA LEU A 331 -11.59 -2.08 -4.47
C LEU A 331 -11.22 -1.51 -3.11
N SER A 332 -10.37 -0.48 -3.08
CA SER A 332 -9.72 0.01 -1.86
C SER A 332 -9.07 1.39 -2.02
N LYS A 333 -8.99 2.14 -0.91
CA LYS A 333 -8.15 3.33 -0.77
C LYS A 333 -6.84 2.96 -0.04
N GLY A 334 -5.70 3.27 -0.63
CA GLY A 334 -4.42 2.87 -0.06
C GLY A 334 -4.10 1.40 -0.30
N PHE A 335 -4.15 0.96 -1.55
CA PHE A 335 -3.77 -0.41 -1.91
C PHE A 335 -2.28 -0.48 -2.28
N SER A 336 -1.58 -1.48 -1.74
CA SER A 336 -0.19 -1.76 -2.13
C SER A 336 0.02 -3.24 -2.42
N MET A 337 0.60 -3.55 -3.57
CA MET A 337 1.01 -4.89 -3.95
C MET A 337 2.49 -4.88 -4.34
N MET A 338 3.31 -5.60 -3.57
CA MET A 338 4.76 -5.58 -3.74
C MET A 338 5.38 -6.98 -3.72
N GLY A 339 6.35 -7.22 -4.59
CA GLY A 339 7.12 -8.47 -4.60
C GLY A 339 6.29 -9.73 -4.85
N THR A 340 5.06 -9.59 -5.36
CA THR A 340 4.08 -10.67 -5.46
C THR A 340 4.13 -11.33 -6.83
N GLU A 341 3.94 -12.65 -6.87
CA GLU A 341 3.82 -13.44 -8.09
C GLU A 341 2.34 -13.70 -8.41
N LEU A 342 1.89 -13.37 -9.62
CA LEU A 342 0.53 -13.62 -10.07
C LEU A 342 0.53 -14.36 -11.41
N ALA A 343 -0.12 -15.52 -11.46
CA ALA A 343 -0.03 -16.38 -12.64
C ALA A 343 -1.27 -17.20 -12.94
N ASN A 344 -1.43 -17.51 -14.23
CA ASN A 344 -2.37 -18.49 -14.77
C ASN A 344 -3.85 -18.36 -14.34
N PRO A 345 -4.43 -17.15 -14.20
CA PRO A 345 -5.86 -17.01 -13.97
C PRO A 345 -6.67 -17.39 -15.20
N SER A 346 -7.94 -17.70 -15.00
CA SER A 346 -8.86 -17.84 -16.14
C SER A 346 -9.25 -16.47 -16.75
N GLN A 347 -9.02 -15.36 -16.04
CA GLN A 347 -9.28 -13.97 -16.47
C GLN A 347 -8.03 -13.07 -16.26
N HIS A 348 -8.15 -11.91 -15.61
CA HIS A 348 -7.01 -11.03 -15.32
C HIS A 348 -6.15 -11.54 -14.15
N ASN A 349 -4.87 -11.19 -14.10
CA ASN A 349 -4.12 -11.39 -12.85
C ASN A 349 -4.67 -10.45 -11.78
N ILE A 350 -4.76 -9.15 -12.05
CA ILE A 350 -5.41 -8.22 -11.14
C ILE A 350 -6.40 -7.33 -11.85
N ARG A 351 -7.54 -7.12 -11.19
CA ARG A 351 -8.58 -6.17 -11.61
C ARG A 351 -8.85 -5.16 -10.50
N PRO A 352 -8.06 -4.07 -10.41
CA PRO A 352 -8.39 -2.96 -9.54
C PRO A 352 -9.59 -2.18 -10.10
N LYS A 353 -10.60 -1.96 -9.27
CA LYS A 353 -11.79 -1.16 -9.57
C LYS A 353 -11.93 -0.12 -8.47
N TYR A 354 -12.05 1.16 -8.84
CA TYR A 354 -12.16 2.27 -7.90
C TYR A 354 -11.10 2.21 -6.79
N THR A 355 -9.84 2.43 -7.18
CA THR A 355 -8.72 2.47 -6.25
C THR A 355 -8.08 3.84 -6.20
N VAL A 356 -7.74 4.30 -4.99
CA VAL A 356 -7.15 5.62 -4.76
C VAL A 356 -5.86 5.49 -3.96
N ASN A 357 -4.81 6.23 -4.32
CA ASN A 357 -3.48 6.17 -3.66
C ASN A 357 -2.92 4.74 -3.69
N THR A 358 -2.63 4.24 -4.89
CA THR A 358 -2.28 2.84 -5.13
C THR A 358 -0.83 2.69 -5.58
N PHE A 359 -0.11 1.71 -5.02
CA PHE A 359 1.21 1.31 -5.48
C PHE A 359 1.24 -0.16 -5.87
N ILE A 360 1.57 -0.46 -7.13
CA ILE A 360 1.76 -1.83 -7.62
C ILE A 360 3.17 -1.91 -8.16
N GLY A 361 4.09 -2.52 -7.41
CA GLY A 361 5.49 -2.56 -7.84
C GLY A 361 6.29 -3.78 -7.47
N HIS A 362 7.36 -4.04 -8.24
CA HIS A 362 8.26 -5.18 -8.03
C HIS A 362 7.58 -6.55 -8.13
N ASN A 363 6.43 -6.65 -8.78
CA ASN A 363 5.68 -7.89 -8.94
C ASN A 363 6.06 -8.63 -10.23
N TYR A 364 5.62 -9.88 -10.33
CA TYR A 364 5.76 -10.70 -11.52
C TYR A 364 4.40 -11.23 -11.97
N PHE A 365 3.97 -10.81 -13.16
CA PHE A 365 2.69 -11.17 -13.75
C PHE A 365 2.91 -11.96 -15.03
N TYR A 366 2.25 -13.10 -15.19
CA TYR A 366 2.32 -13.86 -16.44
C TYR A 366 1.10 -14.76 -16.68
N ASN A 367 0.86 -15.07 -17.95
CA ASN A 367 -0.15 -16.01 -18.41
C ASN A 367 -1.58 -15.70 -17.93
N ALA A 368 -1.98 -14.42 -18.02
CA ALA A 368 -3.38 -14.03 -17.91
C ALA A 368 -4.27 -14.85 -18.88
N GLY A 369 -5.56 -14.95 -18.55
CA GLY A 369 -6.54 -15.71 -19.32
C GLY A 369 -6.64 -15.22 -20.77
N PRO A 370 -7.08 -16.08 -21.71
CA PRO A 370 -7.30 -15.66 -23.11
C PRO A 370 -8.21 -14.43 -23.14
N THR A 371 -7.86 -13.42 -23.94
CA THR A 371 -8.57 -12.12 -24.03
C THR A 371 -8.55 -11.24 -22.77
N HIS A 372 -7.66 -11.50 -21.80
CA HIS A 372 -7.58 -10.77 -20.54
C HIS A 372 -6.16 -10.26 -20.22
N HIS A 373 -6.10 -9.08 -19.61
CA HIS A 373 -4.88 -8.39 -19.19
C HIS A 373 -4.24 -8.96 -17.92
N ASN A 374 -2.93 -8.76 -17.75
CA ASN A 374 -2.26 -8.89 -16.47
C ASN A 374 -2.84 -7.88 -15.46
N ILE A 375 -3.01 -6.63 -15.86
CA ILE A 375 -3.69 -5.59 -15.06
C ILE A 375 -4.85 -4.99 -15.87
N LYS A 376 -6.08 -5.06 -15.34
CA LYS A 376 -7.25 -4.32 -15.85
C LYS A 376 -7.70 -3.34 -14.77
N LEU A 377 -7.20 -2.12 -14.83
CA LEU A 377 -7.57 -1.05 -13.91
C LEU A 377 -8.67 -0.18 -14.51
N HIS A 378 -9.76 -0.05 -13.78
CA HIS A 378 -10.89 0.80 -14.14
C HIS A 378 -11.51 1.41 -12.87
N SER A 379 -12.68 2.04 -12.98
CA SER A 379 -13.37 2.66 -11.85
C SER A 379 -14.87 2.40 -11.88
N ASP A 380 -15.63 3.24 -11.18
CA ASP A 380 -17.09 3.20 -11.11
C ASP A 380 -17.76 4.51 -11.57
N GLY A 381 -16.97 5.54 -11.87
CA GLY A 381 -17.48 6.83 -12.29
C GLY A 381 -16.38 7.86 -12.51
N VAL A 382 -16.77 9.13 -12.58
CA VAL A 382 -15.88 10.28 -12.88
C VAL A 382 -15.75 11.26 -11.72
N ILE A 383 -16.32 10.96 -10.56
CA ILE A 383 -16.27 11.86 -9.42
C ILE A 383 -14.90 11.72 -8.73
N LEU A 384 -14.20 12.86 -8.58
CA LEU A 384 -12.88 12.95 -7.94
C LEU A 384 -12.99 13.06 -6.41
N ASN A 385 -13.85 12.25 -5.78
CA ASN A 385 -14.03 12.30 -4.34
C ASN A 385 -12.84 11.63 -3.64
N GLU A 386 -12.26 12.33 -2.67
CA GLU A 386 -11.33 11.74 -1.70
C GLU A 386 -12.04 11.03 -0.55
N ASP A 387 -13.34 11.34 -0.38
CA ASP A 387 -14.15 10.91 0.75
C ASP A 387 -14.43 9.40 0.73
N GLU A 388 -14.29 8.81 1.91
CA GLU A 388 -14.35 7.37 2.14
C GLU A 388 -15.80 6.82 2.12
N THR A 389 -16.79 7.69 1.96
CA THR A 389 -18.21 7.36 2.11
C THR A 389 -18.78 6.77 0.83
N LEU A 390 -19.50 5.66 1.01
CA LEU A 390 -20.26 5.02 -0.06
C LEU A 390 -21.60 5.76 -0.20
N ALA A 391 -21.82 6.46 -1.31
CA ALA A 391 -23.11 7.09 -1.59
C ALA A 391 -24.19 6.01 -1.78
N LYS A 392 -25.39 6.23 -1.22
CA LYS A 392 -26.55 5.31 -1.40
C LYS A 392 -26.95 5.11 -2.86
N ASN A 393 -26.61 6.06 -3.74
CA ASN A 393 -26.91 6.01 -5.17
C ASN A 393 -25.91 5.18 -5.99
N GLY A 394 -24.83 4.70 -5.38
CA GLY A 394 -23.85 3.85 -6.03
C GLY A 394 -22.42 4.39 -5.94
N LEU A 395 -21.52 3.64 -6.56
CA LEU A 395 -20.14 4.05 -6.77
C LEU A 395 -20.12 4.97 -7.98
N GLU A 396 -19.61 6.18 -7.82
CA GLU A 396 -19.48 7.17 -8.89
C GLU A 396 -18.04 7.70 -8.98
N GLY A 397 -17.13 7.11 -8.20
CA GLY A 397 -15.79 7.62 -8.04
C GLY A 397 -14.82 7.14 -9.11
N ALA A 398 -13.85 8.00 -9.42
CA ALA A 398 -12.74 7.69 -10.32
C ALA A 398 -11.59 6.97 -9.59
N SER A 399 -10.88 6.12 -10.31
CA SER A 399 -9.61 5.56 -9.83
C SER A 399 -8.52 6.62 -10.00
N ARG A 400 -7.75 6.93 -8.93
CA ARG A 400 -6.82 8.07 -8.95
C ARG A 400 -5.55 7.88 -8.11
N TRP A 401 -4.46 8.53 -8.54
CA TRP A 401 -3.16 8.54 -7.87
C TRP A 401 -2.61 7.13 -7.76
N ILE A 402 -2.22 6.60 -8.90
CA ILE A 402 -1.77 5.22 -9.03
C ILE A 402 -0.36 5.23 -9.62
N VAL A 403 0.54 4.48 -9.00
CA VAL A 403 1.89 4.21 -9.51
C VAL A 403 2.02 2.71 -9.74
N VAL A 404 2.30 2.33 -10.99
CA VAL A 404 2.63 0.97 -11.40
C VAL A 404 4.08 0.94 -11.85
N ALA A 405 4.97 0.48 -10.96
CA ALA A 405 6.41 0.66 -11.14
C ALA A 405 7.24 -0.62 -10.96
N ASN A 406 8.29 -0.80 -11.75
CA ASN A 406 9.29 -1.85 -11.53
C ASN A 406 8.73 -3.30 -11.58
N ASN A 407 7.61 -3.54 -12.26
CA ASN A 407 7.04 -4.88 -12.41
C ASN A 407 7.66 -5.61 -13.62
N THR A 408 7.60 -6.94 -13.59
CA THR A 408 7.87 -7.78 -14.76
C THR A 408 6.56 -8.38 -15.28
N PHE A 409 6.31 -8.23 -16.58
CA PHE A 409 5.14 -8.77 -17.29
C PHE A 409 5.58 -9.78 -18.34
N GLY A 410 4.94 -10.95 -18.34
CA GLY A 410 5.26 -12.05 -19.25
C GLY A 410 6.45 -12.89 -18.79
N ASP A 411 6.45 -14.17 -19.19
CA ASP A 411 7.44 -15.16 -18.81
C ASP A 411 8.50 -15.44 -19.89
N GLY A 412 8.55 -14.62 -20.94
CA GLY A 412 9.46 -14.81 -22.07
C GLY A 412 8.94 -15.80 -23.12
N THR A 413 7.73 -16.36 -22.92
CA THR A 413 7.07 -17.22 -23.90
C THR A 413 5.89 -16.51 -24.55
N VAL A 414 5.34 -17.12 -25.61
CA VAL A 414 4.12 -16.63 -26.27
C VAL A 414 2.98 -16.63 -25.27
N GLN A 415 2.47 -15.45 -24.96
CA GLN A 415 1.41 -15.28 -23.97
C GLN A 415 0.07 -15.75 -24.53
N LYS A 416 -0.80 -16.24 -23.64
CA LYS A 416 -2.19 -16.61 -23.96
C LYS A 416 -3.03 -15.40 -24.41
N ASN A 417 -2.58 -14.18 -24.09
CA ASN A 417 -3.28 -12.94 -24.40
C ASN A 417 -2.33 -11.94 -25.08
N PRO A 418 -2.78 -11.23 -26.14
CA PRO A 418 -1.98 -10.22 -26.81
C PRO A 418 -1.84 -8.87 -26.08
N TRP A 419 -2.56 -8.62 -24.98
CA TRP A 419 -2.58 -7.33 -24.27
C TRP A 419 -2.05 -7.48 -22.83
N SER A 420 -1.08 -6.66 -22.40
CA SER A 420 -0.51 -6.80 -21.05
C SER A 420 -1.25 -6.02 -19.99
N VAL A 421 -1.19 -4.68 -20.01
CA VAL A 421 -1.80 -3.83 -18.97
C VAL A 421 -2.72 -2.78 -19.58
N THR A 422 -3.81 -2.47 -18.88
CA THR A 422 -4.77 -1.47 -19.33
C THR A 422 -5.31 -0.65 -18.17
N PHE A 423 -5.39 0.66 -18.41
CA PHE A 423 -5.82 1.71 -17.48
C PHE A 423 -6.89 2.52 -18.19
N ASP A 424 -8.11 1.99 -18.22
CA ASP A 424 -9.20 2.48 -19.05
C ASP A 424 -10.56 2.02 -18.50
N PRO A 425 -11.69 2.61 -18.94
CA PRO A 425 -13.01 2.08 -18.64
C PRO A 425 -13.12 0.59 -18.95
N GLN A 426 -13.99 -0.12 -18.24
CA GLN A 426 -14.24 -1.54 -18.50
C GLN A 426 -14.62 -1.82 -19.96
N ASN A 427 -15.36 -0.90 -20.57
CA ASN A 427 -15.84 -0.96 -21.95
C ASN A 427 -16.25 0.44 -22.43
N SER A 428 -16.51 0.60 -23.73
CA SER A 428 -16.90 1.88 -24.34
C SER A 428 -18.25 2.45 -23.89
N SER A 429 -19.07 1.68 -23.18
CA SER A 429 -20.40 2.08 -22.68
C SER A 429 -20.40 2.44 -21.19
N SER A 430 -19.26 2.32 -20.51
CA SER A 430 -19.09 2.59 -19.09
C SER A 430 -18.42 3.96 -18.89
N ALA A 431 -19.03 4.84 -18.10
CA ALA A 431 -18.43 6.13 -17.71
C ALA A 431 -17.46 5.97 -16.52
N GLU A 432 -16.45 5.11 -16.64
CA GLU A 432 -15.52 4.75 -15.56
C GLU A 432 -14.19 5.51 -15.68
N GLY A 433 -14.11 6.67 -15.04
CA GLY A 433 -12.95 7.56 -15.09
C GLY A 433 -11.69 6.99 -14.41
N VAL A 434 -10.57 7.04 -15.12
CA VAL A 434 -9.21 6.78 -14.61
C VAL A 434 -8.40 8.07 -14.70
N HIS A 435 -7.76 8.49 -13.60
CA HIS A 435 -7.10 9.79 -13.50
C HIS A 435 -5.75 9.70 -12.77
N ASP A 436 -4.73 10.45 -13.18
CA ASP A 436 -3.43 10.55 -12.49
C ASP A 436 -2.79 9.16 -12.23
N VAL A 437 -2.39 8.51 -13.33
CA VAL A 437 -1.70 7.22 -13.31
C VAL A 437 -0.30 7.39 -13.88
N ILE A 438 0.69 6.78 -13.21
CA ILE A 438 2.06 6.64 -13.72
C ILE A 438 2.36 5.16 -13.91
N VAL A 439 2.71 4.78 -15.13
CA VAL A 439 3.20 3.46 -15.50
C VAL A 439 4.67 3.60 -15.85
N GLU A 440 5.56 3.12 -14.99
CA GLU A 440 6.99 3.41 -15.16
C GLU A 440 7.93 2.25 -14.84
N ASN A 441 9.09 2.23 -15.50
CA ASN A 441 10.18 1.30 -15.19
C ASN A 441 9.77 -0.18 -15.20
N ASN A 442 8.71 -0.55 -15.92
CA ASN A 442 8.27 -1.93 -16.03
C ASN A 442 9.01 -2.65 -17.18
N ILE A 443 9.14 -3.97 -17.05
CA ILE A 443 9.77 -4.84 -18.05
C ILE A 443 8.73 -5.79 -18.62
N PHE A 444 8.53 -5.74 -19.93
CA PHE A 444 7.64 -6.62 -20.68
C PHE A 444 8.50 -7.66 -21.42
N LYS A 445 8.53 -8.90 -20.95
CA LYS A 445 9.42 -9.96 -21.45
C LYS A 445 8.82 -10.79 -22.58
N SER A 446 7.54 -10.62 -22.87
CA SER A 446 6.82 -11.40 -23.88
C SER A 446 6.39 -10.52 -25.04
N ASP A 447 6.18 -11.15 -26.20
CA ASP A 447 5.67 -10.50 -27.40
C ASP A 447 4.17 -10.16 -27.27
N PHE A 448 3.88 -9.10 -26.52
CA PHE A 448 2.55 -8.51 -26.51
C PHE A 448 2.31 -7.76 -27.83
N LEU A 449 1.06 -7.74 -28.31
CA LEU A 449 0.68 -6.84 -29.41
C LEU A 449 0.61 -5.39 -28.91
N VAL A 450 0.21 -5.20 -27.65
CA VAL A 450 0.22 -3.92 -26.95
C VAL A 450 0.60 -4.17 -25.48
N GLU A 451 1.65 -3.50 -25.03
CA GLU A 451 2.10 -3.52 -23.65
C GLU A 451 1.14 -2.72 -22.77
N THR A 452 0.82 -1.48 -23.16
CA THR A 452 0.05 -0.55 -22.33
C THR A 452 -1.11 0.09 -23.09
N ILE A 453 -2.29 0.08 -22.47
CA ILE A 453 -3.47 0.80 -22.95
C ILE A 453 -3.83 1.88 -21.92
N LEU A 454 -4.01 3.11 -22.40
CA LEU A 454 -4.35 4.29 -21.60
C LEU A 454 -5.68 4.90 -22.11
N GLY A 455 -6.71 4.92 -21.27
CA GLY A 455 -7.99 5.54 -21.56
C GLY A 455 -8.49 6.32 -20.36
N GLY A 456 -8.28 7.63 -20.34
CA GLY A 456 -8.56 8.43 -19.15
C GLY A 456 -7.75 9.71 -19.13
N ARG A 457 -7.72 10.36 -17.98
CA ARG A 457 -7.14 11.70 -17.82
C ARG A 457 -5.77 11.65 -17.16
N ASN A 458 -4.83 12.46 -17.65
CA ASN A 458 -3.51 12.62 -17.04
C ASN A 458 -2.77 11.28 -16.81
N LEU A 459 -2.67 10.47 -17.86
CA LEU A 459 -2.03 9.15 -17.78
C LEU A 459 -0.61 9.26 -18.34
N THR A 460 0.37 8.81 -17.56
CA THR A 460 1.80 8.94 -17.85
C THR A 460 2.42 7.57 -18.03
N GLU A 461 3.22 7.46 -19.08
CA GLU A 461 4.03 6.30 -19.41
C GLU A 461 5.48 6.78 -19.58
N ARG A 462 6.43 6.13 -18.88
CA ARG A 462 7.86 6.47 -18.97
C ARG A 462 8.79 5.35 -18.54
N GLY A 463 9.95 5.24 -19.19
CA GLY A 463 11.02 4.33 -18.76
C GLY A 463 10.66 2.84 -18.77
N ASN A 464 9.55 2.45 -19.40
CA ASN A 464 9.20 1.04 -19.60
C ASN A 464 10.06 0.43 -20.71
N SER A 465 10.23 -0.89 -20.67
CA SER A 465 11.02 -1.62 -21.67
C SER A 465 10.30 -2.90 -22.09
N SER A 466 10.43 -3.27 -23.36
CA SER A 466 9.91 -4.52 -23.92
C SER A 466 11.05 -5.34 -24.52
N SER A 467 10.87 -6.66 -24.65
CA SER A 467 11.77 -7.53 -25.42
C SER A 467 11.77 -7.15 -26.92
N GLY A 468 10.70 -6.51 -27.39
CA GLY A 468 10.59 -5.91 -28.71
C GLY A 468 10.38 -4.39 -28.65
N GLU A 469 9.70 -3.86 -29.66
CA GLU A 469 9.21 -2.48 -29.65
C GLU A 469 8.10 -2.34 -28.61
N TYR A 470 8.27 -1.40 -27.67
CA TYR A 470 7.27 -1.07 -26.67
C TYR A 470 6.12 -0.27 -27.31
N LYS A 471 4.88 -0.71 -27.10
CA LYS A 471 3.69 -0.13 -27.74
C LYS A 471 2.67 0.32 -26.71
N THR A 472 2.23 1.56 -26.89
CA THR A 472 1.14 2.16 -26.12
C THR A 472 -0.02 2.52 -27.04
N VAL A 473 -1.24 2.20 -26.61
CA VAL A 473 -2.49 2.64 -27.24
C VAL A 473 -3.20 3.62 -26.32
N THR A 474 -3.67 4.75 -26.85
CA THR A 474 -4.39 5.78 -26.10
C THR A 474 -5.85 5.90 -26.55
N GLY A 475 -6.73 6.46 -25.71
CA GLY A 475 -8.11 6.77 -26.07
C GLY A 475 -9.03 5.55 -26.19
N GLN A 476 -8.63 4.39 -25.65
CA GLN A 476 -9.46 3.19 -25.71
C GLN A 476 -10.61 3.26 -24.70
N ASN A 477 -11.81 2.84 -25.11
CA ASN A 477 -13.03 2.77 -24.28
C ASN A 477 -13.53 4.10 -23.68
N VAL A 478 -13.00 5.25 -24.11
CA VAL A 478 -13.35 6.57 -23.53
C VAL A 478 -14.69 7.15 -24.01
N ASN A 479 -15.43 6.47 -24.89
CA ASN A 479 -16.63 7.01 -25.55
C ASN A 479 -17.73 7.49 -24.59
N SER A 480 -17.83 6.91 -23.40
CA SER A 480 -18.81 7.28 -22.37
C SER A 480 -18.27 8.25 -21.33
N LEU A 481 -16.99 8.65 -21.44
CA LEU A 481 -16.39 9.64 -20.56
C LEU A 481 -16.68 11.07 -21.07
N PRO A 482 -16.69 12.08 -20.18
CA PRO A 482 -16.68 13.48 -20.62
C PRO A 482 -15.45 13.76 -21.48
N GLU A 483 -15.56 14.68 -22.44
CA GLU A 483 -14.46 15.02 -23.37
C GLU A 483 -13.14 15.40 -22.66
N THR A 484 -13.24 16.03 -21.47
CA THR A 484 -12.09 16.41 -20.65
C THR A 484 -11.37 15.25 -19.96
N TRP A 485 -11.83 14.00 -20.19
CA TRP A 485 -11.25 12.78 -19.65
C TRP A 485 -10.56 11.91 -20.70
N ASP A 486 -10.50 12.33 -21.96
CA ASP A 486 -9.67 11.69 -22.98
C ASP A 486 -8.31 12.41 -23.05
N GLY A 487 -7.39 11.97 -22.19
CA GLY A 487 -6.08 12.60 -22.01
C GLY A 487 -6.09 13.83 -21.08
N PRO A 488 -4.99 14.60 -21.04
CA PRO A 488 -3.76 14.39 -21.80
C PRO A 488 -3.07 13.07 -21.45
N TYR A 489 -2.40 12.50 -22.45
CA TYR A 489 -1.54 11.32 -22.34
C TYR A 489 -0.08 11.79 -22.44
N TYR A 490 0.75 11.38 -21.50
CA TYR A 490 2.17 11.71 -21.44
C TYR A 490 2.96 10.45 -21.77
N LEU A 491 3.23 10.24 -23.06
CA LEU A 491 3.97 9.07 -23.58
C LEU A 491 5.46 9.37 -23.64
N ASP A 492 6.30 8.38 -23.34
CA ASP A 492 7.75 8.53 -23.27
C ASP A 492 8.18 9.76 -22.43
N ALA A 493 7.42 10.05 -21.37
CA ALA A 493 7.67 11.21 -20.53
C ALA A 493 9.07 11.13 -19.89
N GLN A 494 9.66 12.30 -19.61
CA GLN A 494 10.95 12.35 -18.95
C GLN A 494 10.89 11.65 -17.58
N LEU A 495 11.77 10.67 -17.40
CA LEU A 495 11.98 10.03 -16.11
C LEU A 495 13.09 10.76 -15.36
N ILE A 496 12.72 11.48 -14.30
CA ILE A 496 13.66 12.12 -13.39
C ILE A 496 14.01 11.11 -12.29
N LEU A 497 15.30 10.88 -12.08
CA LEU A 497 15.82 9.94 -11.08
C LEU A 497 16.66 10.73 -10.06
N PRO A 498 16.05 11.22 -8.98
CA PRO A 498 16.78 11.99 -7.99
C PRO A 498 17.84 11.14 -7.29
N ASP A 499 18.92 11.78 -6.87
CA ASP A 499 19.85 11.22 -5.90
C ASP A 499 19.14 10.92 -4.58
N ALA A 500 19.75 10.08 -3.75
CA ALA A 500 19.22 9.79 -2.42
C ALA A 500 19.13 11.08 -1.57
N PRO A 501 18.09 11.23 -0.74
CA PRO A 501 17.98 12.34 0.20
C PRO A 501 19.17 12.35 1.18
N ASN A 502 19.56 13.55 1.63
CA ASN A 502 20.68 13.75 2.55
C ASN A 502 20.37 13.19 3.95
#